data_AF-A0A2S0WDE8-F1
#
_entry.id   AF-A0A2S0WDE8-F1
#
_cell.length_a   1.000
_cell.length_b   1.000
_cell.length_c   1.000
_cell.angle_alpha   90.00
_cell.angle_beta   90.00
_cell.angle_gamma   90.00
#
_symmetry.space_group_name_H-M   'P 1'
#
loop_
_entity.id
_entity.type
_entity.pdbx_description
1 polymer ?
#
loop_
_entity_poly.entity_id
_entity_poly.type
_entity_poly.pdbx_seq_one_letter_code
_entity_poly.pdbx_strand_id
1 'polypeptide(L)'
;MAIPRPGEPPRKKRPFSSTDHLSPEAVAAFADSELSPTALHRARVHIVKCEECRGAVSEQRAAAERLRHCDADGEVRAPLALVERLAKLPAESAGQDISYVDRREPYSVAEFVGGAYRALLGRGHGGTKG
;
A
#
# COMPACT_ATOMS: atom_id res chain seq x y z
N MET A 1 -11.32 -52.80 -11.37
CA MET A 1 -11.73 -51.60 -10.61
C MET A 1 -10.54 -51.16 -9.78
N ALA A 2 -9.97 -49.98 -10.06
CA ALA A 2 -8.83 -49.45 -9.31
C ALA A 2 -9.33 -48.72 -8.06
N ILE A 3 -8.85 -49.13 -6.88
CA ILE A 3 -9.20 -48.50 -5.60
C ILE A 3 -8.34 -47.22 -5.47
N PRO A 4 -8.92 -46.02 -5.33
CA PRO A 4 -8.15 -44.80 -5.11
C PRO A 4 -7.50 -44.81 -3.72
N ARG A 5 -6.24 -44.37 -3.64
CA ARG A 5 -5.52 -44.24 -2.36
C ARG A 5 -6.07 -43.04 -1.56
N PRO A 6 -6.42 -43.21 -0.27
CA PRO A 6 -6.85 -42.11 0.57
C PRO A 6 -5.63 -41.38 1.17
N GLY A 7 -5.65 -40.05 1.12
CA GLY A 7 -4.85 -39.22 2.03
C GLY A 7 -3.77 -38.35 1.41
N GLU A 8 -4.07 -37.62 0.32
CA GLU A 8 -3.27 -36.42 0.06
C GLU A 8 -3.86 -35.27 0.91
N PRO A 9 -3.14 -34.80 1.94
CA PRO A 9 -3.65 -33.72 2.78
C PRO A 9 -3.86 -32.48 1.91
N PRO A 10 -4.86 -31.63 2.23
CA PRO A 10 -5.04 -30.37 1.50
C PRO A 10 -3.71 -29.65 1.51
N ARG A 11 -3.18 -29.33 0.32
CA ARG A 11 -1.95 -28.52 0.19
C ARG A 11 -2.15 -27.30 1.08
N LYS A 12 -1.49 -27.26 2.24
CA LYS A 12 -1.46 -26.07 3.08
C LYS A 12 -1.02 -24.97 2.13
N LYS A 13 -1.89 -24.00 1.84
CA LYS A 13 -1.48 -22.79 1.13
C LYS A 13 -0.32 -22.27 1.95
N ARG A 14 0.91 -22.46 1.44
CA ARG A 14 2.10 -21.99 2.14
C ARG A 14 1.81 -20.51 2.37
N PRO A 15 1.73 -20.03 3.63
CA PRO A 15 1.71 -18.61 3.83
C PRO A 15 2.92 -18.07 3.07
N PHE A 16 2.70 -17.04 2.25
CA PHE A 16 3.76 -16.43 1.47
C PHE A 16 4.98 -16.26 2.36
N SER A 17 6.11 -16.83 1.94
CA SER A 17 7.40 -16.58 2.57
C SER A 17 7.84 -15.17 2.17
N SER A 18 7.17 -14.15 2.71
CA SER A 18 7.51 -12.72 2.61
C SER A 18 8.67 -12.32 3.52
N THR A 19 9.59 -13.25 3.74
CA THR A 19 10.85 -13.10 4.48
C THR A 19 11.90 -13.61 3.49
N ASP A 20 12.70 -12.79 2.81
CA ASP A 20 13.42 -11.67 3.42
C ASP A 20 13.12 -10.27 2.84
N HIS A 21 12.65 -10.13 1.59
CA HIS A 21 12.53 -8.80 0.95
C HIS A 21 11.33 -8.69 -0.01
N LEU A 22 10.99 -7.46 -0.39
CA LEU A 22 10.06 -7.20 -1.50
C LEU A 22 10.68 -7.74 -2.80
N SER A 23 9.86 -8.32 -3.68
CA SER A 23 10.34 -8.68 -5.02
C SER A 23 10.71 -7.42 -5.80
N PRO A 24 11.64 -7.48 -6.77
CA PRO A 24 12.03 -6.31 -7.56
C PRO A 24 10.83 -5.69 -8.29
N GLU A 25 9.87 -6.49 -8.75
CA GLU A 25 8.62 -6.01 -9.34
C GLU A 25 7.76 -5.27 -8.31
N ALA A 26 7.73 -5.73 -7.07
CA ALA A 26 7.01 -5.07 -5.99
C ALA A 26 7.70 -3.76 -5.54
N VAL A 27 9.04 -3.68 -5.60
CA VAL A 27 9.80 -2.45 -5.36
C VAL A 27 9.50 -1.42 -6.45
N ALA A 28 9.54 -1.82 -7.72
CA ALA A 28 9.19 -0.96 -8.85
C ALA A 28 7.74 -0.45 -8.75
N ALA A 29 6.77 -1.35 -8.58
CA ALA A 29 5.37 -0.98 -8.43
C ALA A 29 5.11 -0.10 -7.19
N PHE A 30 5.85 -0.30 -6.09
CA PHE A 30 5.78 0.58 -4.92
C PHE A 30 6.36 1.97 -5.20
N ALA A 31 7.49 2.05 -5.89
CA ALA A 31 8.13 3.31 -6.26
C ALA A 31 7.23 4.16 -7.17
N ASP A 32 6.53 3.50 -8.10
CA ASP A 32 5.64 4.12 -9.10
C ASP A 32 4.19 4.31 -8.61
N SER A 33 3.86 3.88 -7.38
CA SER A 33 2.51 3.94 -6.78
C SER A 33 1.43 3.09 -7.47
N GLU A 34 1.84 2.00 -8.13
CA GLU A 34 1.00 1.11 -8.93
C GLU A 34 0.56 -0.18 -8.18
N LEU A 35 0.76 -0.23 -6.86
CA LEU A 35 0.32 -1.38 -6.06
C LEU A 35 -1.16 -1.31 -5.72
N SER A 36 -1.84 -2.47 -5.74
CA SER A 36 -3.19 -2.59 -5.16
C SER A 36 -3.17 -2.21 -3.68
N PRO A 37 -4.28 -1.70 -3.09
CA PRO A 37 -4.28 -1.17 -1.72
C PRO A 37 -3.78 -2.16 -0.67
N THR A 38 -4.13 -3.44 -0.83
CA THR A 38 -3.70 -4.51 0.07
C THR A 38 -2.20 -4.81 -0.06
N ALA A 39 -1.64 -4.72 -1.27
CA ALA A 39 -0.21 -4.85 -1.51
C ALA A 39 0.56 -3.62 -1.01
N LEU A 40 0.03 -2.42 -1.25
CA LEU A 40 0.59 -1.15 -0.80
C LEU A 40 0.72 -1.11 0.73
N HIS A 41 -0.33 -1.49 1.46
CA HIS A 41 -0.28 -1.53 2.92
C HIS A 41 0.81 -2.46 3.43
N ARG A 42 0.92 -3.69 2.87
CA ARG A 42 1.97 -4.65 3.25
C ARG A 42 3.37 -4.11 2.94
N ALA A 43 3.56 -3.50 1.78
CA ALA A 43 4.83 -2.90 1.37
C ALA A 43 5.23 -1.73 2.29
N ARG A 44 4.29 -0.84 2.66
CA ARG A 44 4.52 0.25 3.62
C ARG A 44 5.00 -0.27 4.96
N VAL A 45 4.30 -1.27 5.52
CA VAL A 45 4.69 -1.88 6.81
C VAL A 45 6.07 -2.53 6.71
N HIS A 46 6.42 -3.11 5.57
CA HIS A 46 7.71 -3.75 5.35
C HIS A 46 8.87 -2.75 5.24
N ILE A 47 8.73 -1.67 4.47
CA ILE A 47 9.79 -0.66 4.25
C ILE A 47 10.17 0.09 5.53
N VAL A 48 9.21 0.27 6.45
CA VAL A 48 9.49 0.84 7.77
C VAL A 48 10.40 -0.08 8.61
N LYS A 49 10.35 -1.39 8.38
CA LYS A 49 11.08 -2.40 9.16
C LYS A 49 12.37 -2.91 8.49
N CYS A 50 12.49 -2.77 7.17
CA CYS A 50 13.60 -3.30 6.38
C CYS A 50 14.35 -2.16 5.68
N GLU A 51 15.60 -1.93 6.09
CA GLU A 51 16.49 -0.92 5.50
C GLU A 51 16.86 -1.23 4.05
N GLU A 52 17.09 -2.51 3.71
CA GLU A 52 17.47 -2.91 2.35
C GLU A 52 16.36 -2.60 1.34
N CYS A 53 15.11 -2.92 1.67
CA CYS A 53 13.96 -2.59 0.83
C CYS A 53 13.75 -1.07 0.73
N ARG A 54 14.10 -0.31 1.77
CA ARG A 54 14.06 1.16 1.72
C ARG A 54 15.12 1.73 0.79
N GLY A 55 16.32 1.16 0.82
CA GLY A 55 17.40 1.46 -0.12
C GLY A 55 16.98 1.19 -1.56
N ALA A 56 16.49 -0.02 -1.84
CA ALA A 56 16.04 -0.41 -3.18
C ALA A 56 14.93 0.49 -3.73
N VAL A 57 13.95 0.90 -2.91
CA VAL A 57 12.92 1.87 -3.33
C VAL A 57 13.52 3.25 -3.62
N SER A 58 14.49 3.69 -2.82
CA SER A 58 15.18 4.98 -3.03
C SER A 58 15.98 4.98 -4.33
N GLU A 59 16.70 3.89 -4.60
CA GLU A 59 17.46 3.69 -5.84
C GLU A 59 16.55 3.66 -7.06
N GLN A 60 15.43 2.93 -6.98
CA GLN A 60 14.44 2.87 -8.05
C GLN A 60 13.83 4.24 -8.34
N ARG A 61 13.49 5.02 -7.31
CA ARG A 61 12.99 6.40 -7.47
C ARG A 61 14.04 7.32 -8.09
N ALA A 62 15.29 7.22 -7.65
CA ALA A 62 16.38 7.99 -8.23
C ALA A 62 16.62 7.62 -9.71
N ALA A 63 16.49 6.34 -10.06
CA ALA A 63 16.57 5.89 -11.44
C ALA A 63 15.42 6.45 -12.29
N ALA A 64 14.18 6.38 -11.79
CA ALA A 64 13.02 6.96 -12.46
C ALA A 64 13.17 8.48 -12.67
N GLU A 65 13.70 9.20 -11.68
CA GLU A 65 13.91 10.65 -11.79
C GLU A 65 14.98 10.99 -12.83
N ARG A 66 16.08 10.23 -12.89
CA ARG A 66 17.09 10.43 -13.95
C ARG A 66 16.50 10.27 -15.34
N LEU A 67 15.62 9.29 -15.56
CA LEU A 67 14.95 9.12 -16.85
C LEU A 67 14.10 10.34 -17.21
N ARG A 68 13.30 10.84 -16.25
CA ARG A 68 12.49 12.06 -16.46
C ARG A 68 13.32 13.29 -16.79
N HIS A 69 14.51 13.41 -16.21
CA HIS A 69 15.41 14.53 -16.49
C HIS A 69 16.19 14.39 -17.79
N CYS A 70 16.51 13.17 -18.25
CA CYS A 70 17.10 12.98 -19.58
C CYS A 70 16.12 13.37 -20.69
N ASP A 71 14.83 13.12 -20.51
CA ASP A 71 13.78 13.56 -21.45
C ASP A 71 13.59 15.10 -21.48
N ALA A 72 14.23 15.84 -20.56
CA ALA A 72 14.14 17.30 -20.49
C ALA A 72 14.94 18.03 -21.58
N ASP A 73 15.79 17.32 -22.34
CA ASP A 73 16.52 17.88 -23.50
C ASP A 73 15.59 18.29 -24.67
N GLY A 74 14.27 18.06 -24.52
CA GLY A 74 13.24 18.65 -25.37
C GLY A 74 12.74 17.73 -26.49
N GLU A 75 13.13 16.45 -26.46
CA GLU A 75 12.72 15.45 -27.45
C GLU A 75 11.24 15.06 -27.30
N VAL A 76 10.69 15.14 -26.07
CA VAL A 76 9.28 14.90 -25.80
C VAL A 76 8.66 16.14 -25.16
N ARG A 77 7.96 16.96 -25.97
CA ARG A 77 7.20 18.13 -25.49
C ARG A 77 5.72 17.94 -25.71
N ALA A 78 4.94 18.36 -24.71
CA ALA A 78 3.50 18.49 -24.86
C ALA A 78 3.17 19.52 -25.97
N PRO A 79 2.16 19.28 -26.82
CA PRO A 79 1.72 20.26 -27.80
C PRO A 79 1.33 21.59 -27.13
N LEU A 80 1.74 22.71 -27.71
CA LEU A 80 1.51 24.05 -27.14
C LEU A 80 0.02 24.31 -26.83
N ALA A 81 -0.86 23.88 -27.72
CA ALA A 81 -2.31 24.01 -27.56
C ALA A 81 -2.85 23.26 -26.33
N LEU A 82 -2.22 22.15 -25.93
CA LEU A 82 -2.59 21.43 -24.70
C LEU A 82 -2.16 22.24 -23.47
N VAL A 83 -0.94 22.78 -23.48
CA VAL A 83 -0.41 23.60 -22.39
C VAL A 83 -1.27 24.84 -22.16
N GLU A 84 -1.67 25.53 -23.23
CA GLU A 84 -2.58 26.68 -23.16
C GLU A 84 -3.96 26.33 -22.61
N ARG A 85 -4.48 25.14 -22.94
CA ARG A 85 -5.77 24.65 -22.41
C ARG A 85 -5.66 24.31 -20.93
N LEU A 86 -4.58 23.64 -20.51
CA LEU A 86 -4.32 23.31 -19.10
C LEU A 86 -4.16 24.57 -18.25
N ALA A 87 -3.49 25.61 -18.77
CA ALA A 87 -3.32 26.89 -18.08
C ALA A 87 -4.63 27.64 -17.83
N LYS A 88 -5.71 27.31 -18.54
CA LYS A 88 -7.05 27.90 -18.39
C LYS A 88 -7.95 27.07 -17.45
N LEU A 89 -7.52 25.89 -17.01
CA LEU A 89 -8.31 25.09 -16.08
C LEU A 89 -8.29 25.73 -14.68
N PRO A 90 -9.46 25.88 -14.03
CA PRO A 90 -9.52 26.33 -12.64
C PRO A 90 -8.74 25.39 -11.72
N ALA A 91 -7.96 25.94 -10.79
CA ALA A 91 -7.11 25.17 -9.87
C ALA A 91 -7.90 24.19 -8.99
N GLU A 92 -9.19 24.47 -8.74
CA GLU A 92 -10.14 23.57 -8.05
C GLU A 92 -10.47 22.28 -8.83
N SER A 93 -10.15 22.23 -10.13
CA SER A 93 -10.29 21.03 -10.97
C SER A 93 -9.06 20.12 -10.91
N ALA A 94 -7.92 20.64 -10.44
CA ALA A 94 -6.61 19.97 -10.49
C ALA A 94 -6.42 18.89 -9.40
N GLY A 95 -7.48 18.53 -8.70
CA GLY A 95 -7.46 17.60 -7.58
C GLY A 95 -8.73 16.76 -7.47
N GLN A 96 -9.39 16.43 -8.59
CA GLN A 96 -10.31 15.29 -8.58
C GLN A 96 -9.47 14.04 -8.37
N ASP A 97 -9.27 13.76 -7.08
CA ASP A 97 -8.59 12.61 -6.53
C ASP A 97 -9.14 11.38 -7.24
N ILE A 98 -8.35 10.78 -8.14
CA ILE A 98 -8.58 9.42 -8.60
C ILE A 98 -8.14 8.51 -7.44
N SER A 99 -8.81 8.70 -6.31
CA SER A 99 -8.70 7.85 -5.16
C SER A 99 -9.12 6.48 -5.67
N TYR A 100 -8.17 5.56 -5.74
CA TYR A 100 -8.50 4.16 -5.63
C TYR A 100 -9.32 4.08 -4.35
N VAL A 101 -10.64 3.94 -4.46
CA VAL A 101 -11.56 3.97 -3.32
C VAL A 101 -11.13 2.90 -2.34
N ASP A 102 -10.34 3.30 -1.36
CA ASP A 102 -10.13 2.55 -0.14
C ASP A 102 -11.45 2.65 0.60
N ARG A 103 -12.34 1.70 0.33
CA ARG A 103 -13.63 1.57 1.01
C ARG A 103 -13.45 1.16 2.48
N ARG A 104 -12.23 1.20 3.00
CA ARG A 104 -11.94 1.04 4.42
C ARG A 104 -12.02 2.42 5.05
N GLU A 105 -13.19 2.71 5.60
CA GLU A 105 -13.37 3.72 6.66
C GLU A 105 -12.10 3.78 7.52
N PRO A 106 -11.43 4.94 7.63
CA PRO A 106 -10.23 5.05 8.44
C PRO A 106 -10.63 4.77 9.88
N TYR A 107 -10.40 3.54 10.34
CA TYR A 107 -10.56 3.19 11.74
C TYR A 107 -9.66 4.13 12.53
N SER A 108 -10.29 5.06 13.26
CA SER A 108 -9.59 5.91 14.21
C SER A 108 -8.95 5.00 15.25
N VAL A 109 -7.63 4.88 15.20
CA VAL A 109 -6.86 4.11 16.17
C VAL A 109 -7.15 4.62 17.59
N ALA A 110 -7.39 5.93 17.73
CA ALA A 110 -7.79 6.56 18.99
C ALA A 110 -9.16 6.08 19.48
N GLU A 111 -10.15 5.90 18.58
CA GLU A 111 -11.47 5.38 18.96
C GLU A 111 -11.43 3.91 19.35
N PHE A 112 -10.66 3.09 18.63
CA PHE A 112 -10.51 1.67 18.95
C PHE A 112 -9.82 1.47 20.31
N VAL A 113 -8.69 2.15 20.53
CA VAL A 113 -7.95 2.10 21.80
C VAL A 113 -8.80 2.68 22.94
N GLY A 114 -9.51 3.79 22.70
CA GLY A 114 -10.41 4.39 23.67
C GLY A 114 -11.63 3.51 24.01
N GLY A 115 -12.13 2.73 23.06
CA GLY A 115 -13.18 1.73 23.27
C GLY A 115 -12.69 0.55 24.11
N ALA A 116 -11.54 -0.02 23.75
CA ALA A 116 -10.92 -1.13 24.49
C ALA A 116 -10.55 -0.72 25.92
N TYR A 117 -9.98 0.48 26.10
CA TYR A 117 -9.64 1.03 27.42
C TYR A 117 -10.89 1.22 28.30
N ARG A 118 -11.97 1.80 27.76
CA ARG A 118 -13.25 1.92 28.50
C ARG A 118 -13.87 0.58 28.85
N ALA A 119 -13.80 -0.41 27.97
CA ALA A 119 -14.32 -1.76 28.23
C ALA A 119 -13.53 -2.50 29.33
N LEU A 120 -12.22 -2.24 29.44
CA LEU A 120 -11.38 -2.80 30.50
C LEU A 120 -11.65 -2.12 31.85
N LEU A 121 -11.93 -0.82 31.86
CA LEU A 121 -12.27 -0.08 33.08
C LEU A 121 -13.72 -0.29 33.55
N GLY A 122 -14.65 -0.64 32.66
CA GLY A 122 -16.05 -0.89 32.98
C GLY A 122 -16.35 -2.23 33.67
N ARG A 123 -15.37 -3.13 33.80
CA ARG A 123 -15.53 -4.46 34.41
C ARG A 123 -15.23 -4.48 35.91
N GLY A 124 -15.78 -3.51 36.64
CA GLY A 124 -15.44 -3.26 38.04
C GLY A 124 -16.61 -2.97 38.97
N HIS A 125 -17.73 -3.71 38.93
CA HIS A 125 -18.66 -3.76 40.08
C HIS A 125 -19.65 -4.92 40.00
N GLY A 126 -19.68 -5.77 41.02
CA GLY A 126 -20.67 -6.85 41.15
C GLY A 126 -20.28 -7.89 42.21
N GLY A 127 -19.89 -7.43 43.40
CA GLY A 127 -19.75 -8.30 44.56
C GLY A 127 -21.02 -8.31 45.42
N THR A 128 -21.13 -9.36 46.23
CA THR A 128 -22.04 -9.60 47.37
C THR A 128 -23.38 -10.28 47.01
N LYS A 129 -23.91 -11.26 47.75
CA LYS A 129 -23.66 -11.92 49.06
C LYS A 129 -24.05 -13.42 48.86
N GLY A 130 -23.54 -14.44 49.56
CA GLY A 130 -23.46 -14.56 51.02
C GLY A 130 -24.81 -14.99 51.56
#